data_AF-A0AA51QJJ3-F1
#
_entry.id   AF-A0AA51QJJ3-F1
#
_cell.length_a   1.000
_cell.length_b   1.000
_cell.length_c   1.000
_cell.angle_alpha   90.00
_cell.angle_beta   90.00
_cell.angle_gamma   90.00
#
_symmetry.space_group_name_H-M   'P 1'
#
loop_
_entity.id
_entity.type
_entity.pdbx_description
1 polymer ?
#
loop_
_entity_poly.entity_id
_entity_poly.type
_entity_poly.pdbx_seq_one_letter_code
_entity_poly.pdbx_strand_id
1 'polypeptide(L)'
;MRVGARYRLSPLQILRELQVVQRPVAYHRVLDYLSANQRRIAAYLGVPMGDLSLALWGTPIDAAAARYLVHHCQTRPDPAGSRYCPRCLAEPDPWWHACWANPLLPICLRHQVYLRTVCPGCGQMPWTGTAWMGNVAVPWWCPQRQPRDPAQRPGRVRPFCRYDLRDVPALSAPETMCTAQQNLIEFGALADRQPSRRLRYGTVDVPITEALDRLCQRFAHTLGHSVETKEQSEAV
;
A
#
# COMPACT_ATOMS: atom_id res chain seq x y z
N MET A 1 -3.09 12.66 1.90
CA MET A 1 -3.14 13.64 0.79
C MET A 1 -4.40 14.49 0.77
N ARG A 2 -5.62 13.93 0.86
CA ARG A 2 -6.88 14.71 0.83
C ARG A 2 -6.93 15.84 1.87
N VAL A 3 -6.58 15.55 3.12
CA VAL A 3 -6.44 16.56 4.20
C VAL A 3 -5.45 17.66 3.81
N GLY A 4 -4.29 17.29 3.27
CA GLY A 4 -3.28 18.26 2.84
C GLY A 4 -3.71 19.14 1.69
N ALA A 5 -4.43 18.59 0.71
CA ALA A 5 -4.99 19.36 -0.40
C ALA A 5 -6.07 20.34 0.10
N ARG A 6 -6.98 19.90 0.97
CA ARG A 6 -8.06 20.73 1.53
C ARG A 6 -7.54 21.88 2.38
N TYR A 7 -6.56 21.62 3.24
CA TYR A 7 -6.02 22.61 4.18
C TYR A 7 -4.72 23.27 3.71
N ARG A 8 -4.27 22.96 2.48
CA ARG A 8 -2.98 23.42 1.92
C ARG A 8 -1.76 23.14 2.81
N LEU A 9 -1.79 22.00 3.50
CA LEU A 9 -0.71 21.53 4.35
C LEU A 9 0.05 20.39 3.66
N SER A 10 1.38 20.44 3.69
CA SER A 10 2.20 19.31 3.28
C SER A 10 2.03 18.16 4.29
N PRO A 11 2.25 16.90 3.88
CA PRO A 11 2.25 15.77 4.81
C PRO A 11 3.12 15.97 6.05
N LEU A 12 4.31 16.58 5.93
CA LEU A 12 5.15 16.90 7.09
C LEU A 12 4.52 17.93 8.01
N GLN A 13 3.84 18.94 7.47
CA GLN A 13 3.12 19.91 8.29
C GLN A 13 1.95 19.24 9.01
N ILE A 14 1.17 18.39 8.33
CA ILE A 14 0.09 17.62 8.97
C ILE A 14 0.64 16.76 10.11
N LEU A 15 1.75 16.05 9.89
CA LEU A 15 2.38 15.24 10.95
C LEU A 15 2.80 16.11 12.13
N ARG A 16 3.33 17.31 11.90
CA ARG A 16 3.68 18.26 12.97
C ARG A 16 2.46 18.76 13.73
N GLU A 17 1.38 19.13 13.05
CA GLU A 17 0.11 19.53 13.67
C GLU A 17 -0.46 18.38 14.51
N LEU A 18 -0.33 17.15 14.00
CA LEU A 18 -0.66 15.93 14.73
C LEU A 18 0.41 15.55 15.76
N GLN A 19 1.39 16.40 16.08
CA GLN A 19 2.45 16.18 17.08
C GLN A 19 3.21 14.84 16.89
N VAL A 20 3.36 14.39 15.65
CA VAL A 20 4.22 13.26 15.28
C VAL A 20 5.63 13.82 15.05
N VAL A 21 6.47 13.68 16.07
CA VAL A 21 7.78 14.37 16.17
C VAL A 21 8.84 13.82 15.20
N GLN A 22 8.72 12.55 14.79
CA GLN A 22 9.73 11.91 13.94
C GLN A 22 9.51 12.19 12.46
N ARG A 23 10.58 12.56 11.75
CA ARG A 23 10.56 12.75 10.29
C ARG A 23 10.70 11.38 9.61
N PRO A 24 9.70 10.91 8.85
CA PRO A 24 9.78 9.60 8.23
C PRO A 24 10.86 9.58 7.15
N VAL A 25 11.62 8.47 7.07
CA VAL A 25 12.65 8.25 6.04
C VAL A 25 12.14 7.43 4.85
N ALA A 26 10.93 6.88 4.94
CA ALA A 26 10.23 6.15 3.89
C ALA A 26 8.70 6.22 4.05
N TYR A 27 7.95 5.93 2.98
CA TYR A 27 6.48 5.90 2.99
C TYR A 27 5.91 4.95 4.06
N HIS A 28 6.42 3.72 4.16
CA HIS A 28 5.93 2.74 5.13
C HIS A 28 6.09 3.21 6.59
N ARG A 29 7.16 3.97 6.89
CA ARG A 29 7.38 4.54 8.23
C ARG A 29 6.32 5.57 8.59
N VAL A 30 5.77 6.30 7.61
CA VAL A 30 4.64 7.23 7.86
C VAL A 30 3.46 6.46 8.43
N LEU A 31 3.13 5.31 7.83
CA LEU A 31 2.03 4.45 8.29
C LEU A 31 2.31 3.91 9.69
N ASP A 32 3.54 3.42 9.96
CA ASP A 32 3.94 2.96 11.30
C ASP A 32 3.71 4.05 12.38
N TYR A 33 4.14 5.29 12.11
CA TYR A 33 3.97 6.39 13.06
C TYR A 33 2.51 6.77 13.27
N LEU A 34 1.72 6.83 12.20
CA LEU A 34 0.30 7.14 12.29
C LEU A 34 -0.44 6.05 13.07
N SER A 35 -0.11 4.78 12.82
CA SER A 35 -0.67 3.63 13.52
C SER A 35 -0.35 3.63 15.01
N ALA A 36 0.91 3.88 15.38
CA ALA A 36 1.33 3.99 16.78
C ALA A 36 0.62 5.13 17.52
N ASN A 37 0.16 6.15 16.80
CA ASN A 37 -0.51 7.33 17.36
C ASN A 37 -2.03 7.34 17.10
N GLN A 38 -2.63 6.24 16.60
CA GLN A 38 -4.00 6.28 16.05
C GLN A 38 -5.04 6.80 17.05
N ARG A 39 -4.96 6.42 18.33
CA ARG A 39 -5.93 6.82 19.37
C ARG A 39 -5.95 8.33 19.54
N ARG A 40 -4.75 8.92 19.64
CA ARG A 40 -4.56 10.35 19.82
C ARG A 40 -4.99 11.13 18.58
N ILE A 41 -4.62 10.64 17.40
CA ILE A 41 -5.00 11.25 16.12
C ILE A 41 -6.53 11.20 15.94
N ALA A 42 -7.17 10.07 16.22
CA ALA A 42 -8.62 9.90 16.14
C ALA A 42 -9.35 10.89 17.07
N ALA A 43 -8.89 11.00 18.33
CA ALA A 43 -9.44 11.97 19.28
C ALA A 43 -9.25 13.42 18.83
N TYR A 44 -8.06 13.76 18.31
CA TYR A 44 -7.77 15.11 17.82
C TYR A 44 -8.60 15.49 16.59
N LEU A 45 -8.85 14.54 15.69
CA LEU A 45 -9.64 14.74 14.47
C LEU A 45 -11.15 14.59 14.70
N GLY A 46 -11.58 14.12 15.88
CA GLY A 46 -12.99 13.85 16.18
C GLY A 46 -13.59 12.71 15.33
N VAL A 47 -12.77 11.72 14.94
CA VAL A 47 -13.21 10.58 14.11
C VAL A 47 -13.20 9.27 14.91
N PRO A 48 -14.11 8.32 14.62
CA PRO A 48 -14.06 6.99 15.20
C PRO A 48 -12.71 6.31 14.93
N MET A 49 -12.14 5.66 15.95
CA MET A 49 -10.86 4.96 15.81
C MET A 49 -10.91 3.88 14.72
N GLY A 50 -12.05 3.19 14.57
CA GLY A 50 -12.24 2.16 13.53
C GLY A 50 -12.06 2.71 12.11
N ASP A 51 -12.60 3.89 11.83
CA ASP A 51 -12.48 4.54 10.52
C ASP A 51 -11.02 4.92 10.21
N LEU A 52 -10.29 5.39 11.23
CA LEU A 52 -8.86 5.69 11.09
C LEU A 52 -8.03 4.41 10.91
N SER A 53 -8.31 3.34 11.65
CA SER A 53 -7.60 2.06 11.51
C SER A 53 -7.76 1.46 10.11
N LEU A 54 -8.99 1.47 9.55
CA LEU A 54 -9.27 1.02 8.18
C LEU A 54 -8.51 1.86 7.14
N ALA A 55 -8.41 3.17 7.36
CA ALA A 55 -7.67 4.06 6.47
C ALA A 55 -6.14 3.85 6.50
N LEU A 56 -5.57 3.41 7.64
CA LEU A 56 -4.13 3.27 7.83
C LEU A 56 -3.58 1.91 7.42
N TRP A 57 -4.27 0.83 7.79
CA TRP A 57 -3.79 -0.53 7.59
C TRP A 57 -4.32 -1.19 6.32
N GLY A 58 -5.24 -0.51 5.63
CA GLY A 58 -5.90 -1.04 4.46
C GLY A 58 -6.77 -2.25 4.80
N THR A 59 -6.68 -3.27 3.96
CA THR A 59 -7.45 -4.51 4.07
C THR A 59 -6.71 -5.56 4.92
N PRO A 60 -7.41 -6.48 5.60
CA PRO A 60 -6.76 -7.52 6.42
C PRO A 60 -5.73 -8.39 5.68
N ILE A 61 -5.87 -8.53 4.36
CA ILE A 61 -4.89 -9.20 3.51
C ILE A 61 -3.54 -8.44 3.44
N ASP A 62 -3.54 -7.11 3.58
CA ASP A 62 -2.33 -6.29 3.65
C ASP A 62 -1.52 -6.63 4.92
N ALA A 63 -2.21 -6.73 6.06
CA ALA A 63 -1.59 -7.11 7.33
C ALA A 63 -1.10 -8.56 7.32
N ALA A 64 -1.85 -9.49 6.71
CA ALA A 64 -1.43 -10.88 6.59
C ALA A 64 -0.16 -11.05 5.73
N ALA A 65 -0.09 -10.40 4.57
CA ALA A 65 1.10 -10.42 3.73
C ALA A 65 2.31 -9.80 4.43
N ALA A 66 2.10 -8.69 5.16
CA ALA A 66 3.17 -8.06 5.93
C ALA A 66 3.69 -8.96 7.06
N ARG A 67 2.80 -9.59 7.83
CA ARG A 67 3.18 -10.56 8.88
C ARG A 67 3.96 -11.73 8.29
N TYR A 68 3.50 -12.27 7.15
CA TYR A 68 4.17 -13.39 6.50
C TYR A 68 5.62 -13.05 6.13
N LEU A 69 5.84 -11.92 5.47
CA LEU A 69 7.19 -11.48 5.07
C LEU A 69 8.12 -11.27 6.28
N VAL A 70 7.60 -10.67 7.35
CA VAL A 70 8.39 -10.44 8.57
C VAL A 70 8.73 -11.75 9.27
N HIS A 71 7.77 -12.65 9.45
CA HIS A 71 7.96 -13.88 10.23
C HIS A 71 8.67 -14.99 9.46
N HIS A 72 8.36 -15.17 8.18
CA HIS A 72 8.86 -16.31 7.40
C HIS A 72 10.00 -15.94 6.44
N CYS A 73 10.01 -14.72 5.90
CA CYS A 73 11.07 -14.27 5.00
C CYS A 73 12.12 -13.40 5.71
N GLN A 74 11.93 -13.08 7.00
CA GLN A 74 12.77 -12.15 7.76
C GLN A 74 13.00 -10.80 7.04
N THR A 75 12.05 -10.41 6.18
CA THR A 75 12.12 -9.20 5.37
C THR A 75 11.02 -8.25 5.78
N ARG A 76 11.36 -6.96 5.89
CA ARG A 76 10.32 -5.95 6.04
C ARG A 76 9.71 -5.71 4.67
N PRO A 77 8.37 -5.66 4.55
CA PRO A 77 7.73 -5.18 3.34
C PRO A 77 8.23 -3.76 3.10
N ASP A 78 9.02 -3.55 2.05
CA ASP A 78 9.24 -2.20 1.53
C ASP A 78 8.24 -2.01 0.40
N PRO A 79 7.08 -1.37 0.64
CA PRO A 79 6.18 -1.05 -0.44
C PRO A 79 6.95 -0.14 -1.41
N ALA A 80 7.21 -0.64 -2.61
CA ALA A 80 7.94 0.04 -3.69
C ALA A 80 7.28 1.35 -4.18
N GLY A 81 6.25 1.81 -3.48
CA GLY A 81 5.35 2.90 -3.79
C GLY A 81 3.91 2.42 -3.68
N SER A 82 3.00 3.17 -4.29
CA SER A 82 1.60 2.78 -4.39
C SER A 82 1.13 2.94 -5.83
N ARG A 83 0.36 1.96 -6.32
CA ARG A 83 -0.27 2.01 -7.64
C ARG A 83 -1.47 2.95 -7.61
N TYR A 84 -2.07 3.23 -8.77
CA TYR A 84 -3.23 4.13 -8.84
C TYR A 84 -4.28 3.72 -9.86
N CYS A 85 -5.51 4.15 -9.61
CA CYS A 85 -6.59 4.12 -10.58
C CYS A 85 -6.81 5.52 -11.16
N PRO A 86 -6.59 5.76 -12.47
CA PRO A 86 -6.86 7.05 -13.10
C PRO A 86 -8.31 7.52 -12.92
N ARG A 87 -9.27 6.59 -12.97
CA ARG A 87 -10.71 6.89 -12.79
C ARG A 87 -11.04 7.37 -11.38
N CYS A 88 -10.53 6.71 -10.34
CA CYS A 88 -10.67 7.17 -8.94
C CYS A 88 -10.08 8.58 -8.73
N LEU A 89 -8.98 8.89 -9.41
CA LEU A 89 -8.35 10.20 -9.31
C LEU A 89 -9.12 11.29 -10.08
N ALA A 90 -9.98 10.91 -11.02
CA ALA A 90 -10.82 11.81 -11.80
C ALA A 90 -12.21 12.04 -11.19
N GLU A 91 -12.59 11.30 -10.15
CA GLU A 91 -13.85 11.49 -9.42
C GLU A 91 -13.91 12.89 -8.75
N PRO A 92 -15.12 13.41 -8.44
CA PRO A 92 -15.27 14.70 -7.75
C PRO A 92 -14.53 14.79 -6.40
N ASP A 93 -14.34 13.64 -5.74
CA ASP A 93 -13.56 13.50 -4.51
C ASP A 93 -12.40 12.51 -4.74
N PRO A 94 -11.27 12.97 -5.34
CA PRO A 94 -10.16 12.10 -5.69
C PRO A 94 -9.56 11.41 -4.48
N TRP A 95 -9.41 10.09 -4.62
CA TRP A 95 -8.96 9.24 -3.54
C TRP A 95 -7.88 8.27 -4.00
N TRP A 96 -6.95 8.01 -3.09
CA TRP A 96 -5.85 7.07 -3.27
C TRP A 96 -5.95 6.02 -2.17
N HIS A 97 -6.19 4.77 -2.56
CA HIS A 97 -6.45 3.72 -1.59
C HIS A 97 -5.15 3.13 -1.03
N ALA A 98 -5.09 2.92 0.29
CA ALA A 98 -3.90 2.35 0.94
C ALA A 98 -3.53 0.96 0.40
N CYS A 99 -4.55 0.12 0.15
CA CYS A 99 -4.36 -1.23 -0.37
C CYS A 99 -3.72 -1.29 -1.78
N TRP A 100 -3.65 -0.19 -2.52
CA TRP A 100 -2.98 -0.16 -3.83
C TRP A 100 -1.46 -0.32 -3.75
N ALA A 101 -0.90 -0.20 -2.54
CA ALA A 101 0.48 -0.59 -2.26
C ALA A 101 0.66 -2.11 -2.14
N ASN A 102 -0.40 -2.87 -1.86
CA ASN A 102 -0.31 -4.32 -1.77
C ASN A 102 -0.31 -4.93 -3.17
N PRO A 103 0.78 -5.58 -3.59
CA PRO A 103 0.92 -6.19 -4.92
C PRO A 103 -0.15 -7.24 -5.25
N LEU A 104 -0.72 -7.94 -4.25
CA LEU A 104 -1.82 -8.91 -4.42
C LEU A 104 -3.14 -8.31 -4.89
N LEU A 105 -3.28 -6.98 -4.83
CA LEU A 105 -4.52 -6.27 -5.17
C LEU A 105 -4.32 -5.39 -6.43
N PRO A 106 -4.08 -5.97 -7.62
CA PRO A 106 -3.77 -5.22 -8.84
C PRO A 106 -4.94 -4.48 -9.49
N ILE A 107 -6.16 -4.64 -9.01
CA ILE A 107 -7.38 -4.15 -9.64
C ILE A 107 -8.07 -3.12 -8.76
N CYS A 108 -8.54 -2.04 -9.37
CA CYS A 108 -9.52 -1.17 -8.74
C CYS A 108 -10.90 -1.82 -8.90
N LEU A 109 -11.45 -2.42 -7.84
CA LEU A 109 -12.75 -3.09 -7.91
C LEU A 109 -13.92 -2.12 -8.15
N ARG A 110 -13.80 -0.86 -7.71
CA ARG A 110 -14.80 0.19 -7.98
C ARG A 110 -14.96 0.47 -9.47
N HIS A 111 -13.86 0.49 -10.21
CA HIS A 111 -13.85 0.85 -11.63
C HIS A 111 -13.59 -0.32 -12.57
N GLN A 112 -13.30 -1.50 -12.01
CA GLN A 112 -12.96 -2.74 -12.72
C GLN A 112 -11.83 -2.54 -13.73
N VAL A 113 -10.76 -1.87 -13.31
CA VAL A 113 -9.58 -1.61 -14.13
C VAL A 113 -8.30 -2.06 -13.43
N TYR A 114 -7.29 -2.43 -14.22
CA TYR A 114 -5.95 -2.63 -13.70
C TYR A 114 -5.37 -1.32 -13.16
N LEU A 115 -4.79 -1.39 -11.97
CA LEU A 115 -4.07 -0.29 -11.37
C LEU A 115 -2.79 -0.02 -12.16
N ARG A 116 -2.50 1.26 -12.40
CA ARG A 116 -1.26 1.70 -13.05
C ARG A 116 -0.14 1.70 -12.03
N THR A 117 0.97 1.06 -12.39
CA THR A 117 2.14 0.94 -11.51
C THR A 117 3.06 2.15 -11.61
N VAL A 118 3.28 2.67 -12.82
CA VAL A 118 4.24 3.75 -13.08
C VAL A 118 3.55 5.00 -13.63
N CYS A 119 4.14 6.15 -13.36
CA CYS A 119 3.80 7.41 -13.99
C CYS A 119 4.41 7.46 -15.40
N PRO A 120 3.64 7.74 -16.48
CA PRO A 120 4.20 7.84 -17.83
C PRO A 120 5.10 9.07 -18.01
N GLY A 121 4.92 10.12 -17.20
CA GLY A 121 5.74 11.34 -17.30
C GLY A 121 7.16 11.20 -16.75
N CYS A 122 7.38 10.36 -15.71
CA CYS A 122 8.71 10.18 -15.12
C CYS A 122 9.20 8.73 -15.07
N GLY A 123 8.38 7.76 -15.44
CA GLY A 123 8.69 6.32 -15.38
C GLY A 123 8.73 5.73 -13.96
N GLN A 124 8.50 6.54 -12.93
CA GLN A 124 8.61 6.09 -11.55
C GLN A 124 7.25 5.68 -10.97
N MET A 125 7.28 4.76 -10.01
CA MET A 125 6.12 4.41 -9.20
C MET A 125 5.77 5.57 -8.27
N PRO A 126 4.48 5.95 -8.13
CA PRO A 126 4.09 7.00 -7.20
C PRO A 126 4.38 6.62 -5.74
N TRP A 127 4.67 7.64 -4.92
CA TRP A 127 4.92 7.51 -3.47
C TRP A 127 6.15 6.70 -3.06
N THR A 128 6.96 6.21 -4.00
CA THR A 128 8.32 5.72 -3.75
C THR A 128 9.18 6.83 -3.13
N GLY A 129 9.88 6.54 -2.03
CA GLY A 129 10.70 7.51 -1.31
C GLY A 129 9.92 8.55 -0.49
N THR A 130 10.54 9.69 -0.19
CA THR A 130 10.03 10.67 0.79
C THR A 130 9.90 12.10 0.29
N ALA A 131 10.34 12.38 -0.93
CA ALA A 131 10.37 13.73 -1.49
C ALA A 131 8.99 14.42 -1.45
N TRP A 132 7.93 13.63 -1.65
CA TRP A 132 6.54 14.08 -1.65
C TRP A 132 6.05 14.61 -0.29
N MET A 133 6.66 14.23 0.82
CA MET A 133 6.15 14.59 2.15
C MET A 133 6.26 16.10 2.45
N GLY A 134 7.21 16.78 1.80
CA GLY A 134 7.37 18.24 1.91
C GLY A 134 6.56 19.02 0.87
N ASN A 135 5.73 18.36 0.05
CA ASN A 135 5.04 18.98 -1.06
C ASN A 135 3.54 19.10 -0.80
N VAL A 136 2.98 20.28 -1.07
CA VAL A 136 1.53 20.46 -1.15
C VAL A 136 1.13 20.12 -2.58
N ALA A 137 0.53 18.95 -2.77
CA ALA A 137 0.08 18.48 -4.07
C ALA A 137 -1.37 18.02 -4.03
N VAL A 138 -2.07 18.23 -5.14
CA VAL A 138 -3.35 17.60 -5.39
C VAL A 138 -3.19 16.09 -5.57
N PRO A 139 -4.18 15.26 -5.22
CA PRO A 139 -4.05 13.79 -5.23
C PRO A 139 -3.74 13.17 -6.60
N TRP A 140 -4.11 13.85 -7.69
CA TRP A 140 -3.96 13.34 -9.06
C TRP A 140 -2.64 13.71 -9.74
N TRP A 141 -1.80 14.54 -9.12
CA TRP A 141 -0.48 14.83 -9.67
C TRP A 141 0.55 13.80 -9.23
N CYS A 142 1.44 13.44 -10.15
CA CYS A 142 2.57 12.59 -9.84
C CYS A 142 3.41 13.20 -8.69
N PRO A 143 3.56 12.47 -7.56
CA PRO A 143 4.27 12.97 -6.38
C PRO A 143 5.79 12.85 -6.49
N GLN A 144 6.30 12.26 -7.57
CA GLN A 144 7.72 12.01 -7.76
C GLN A 144 8.46 13.26 -8.27
N ARG A 145 9.76 13.32 -7.98
CA ARG A 145 10.67 14.26 -8.65
C ARG A 145 10.99 13.73 -10.05
N GLN A 146 11.43 14.61 -10.95
CA GLN A 146 11.94 14.15 -12.25
C GLN A 146 13.13 13.19 -12.06
N PRO A 147 13.31 12.19 -12.93
CA PRO A 147 14.47 11.30 -12.88
C PRO A 147 15.76 12.10 -13.04
N ARG A 148 16.88 11.53 -12.56
CA ARG A 148 18.16 12.22 -12.62
C ARG A 148 18.71 12.03 -14.03
N ASP A 149 18.99 13.14 -14.70
CA ASP A 149 19.80 13.12 -15.91
C ASP A 149 21.26 12.84 -15.50
N PRO A 150 21.91 11.80 -16.04
CA PRO A 150 23.32 11.51 -15.78
C PRO A 150 24.25 12.69 -16.05
N ALA A 151 23.90 13.58 -16.99
CA ALA A 151 24.69 14.75 -17.36
C ALA A 151 24.56 15.94 -16.38
N GLN A 152 23.59 15.92 -15.45
CA GLN A 152 23.37 17.03 -14.52
C GLN A 152 24.28 16.98 -13.29
N ARG A 153 24.79 18.16 -12.91
CA ARG A 153 25.65 18.34 -11.72
C ARG A 153 24.97 17.80 -10.45
N PRO A 154 25.71 17.07 -9.59
CA PRO A 154 25.22 16.69 -8.26
C PRO A 154 24.81 17.91 -7.42
N GLY A 155 23.76 17.78 -6.61
CA GLY A 155 23.39 18.75 -5.58
C GLY A 155 22.16 19.62 -5.85
N ARG A 156 21.66 19.72 -7.09
CA ARG A 156 20.43 20.47 -7.37
C ARG A 156 19.18 19.67 -7.00
N VAL A 157 18.29 20.25 -6.21
CA VAL A 157 16.97 19.67 -5.94
C VAL A 157 16.15 19.67 -7.23
N ARG A 158 15.82 18.47 -7.73
CA ARG A 158 15.06 18.28 -8.97
C ARG A 158 13.61 18.75 -8.80
N PRO A 159 12.98 19.35 -9.82
CA PRO A 159 11.56 19.69 -9.76
C PRO A 159 10.68 18.44 -9.62
N PHE A 160 9.44 18.63 -9.15
CA PHE A 160 8.42 17.58 -9.17
C PHE A 160 7.96 17.31 -10.60
N CYS A 161 7.63 16.05 -10.90
CA CYS A 161 7.13 15.62 -12.21
C CYS A 161 5.78 16.27 -12.52
N ARG A 162 4.82 16.20 -11.58
CA ARG A 162 3.47 16.79 -11.70
C ARG A 162 2.64 16.34 -12.91
N TYR A 163 3.02 15.25 -13.58
CA TYR A 163 2.18 14.64 -14.62
C TYR A 163 0.80 14.34 -14.04
N ASP A 164 -0.25 14.65 -14.81
CA ASP A 164 -1.63 14.39 -14.40
C ASP A 164 -1.96 12.90 -14.58
N LEU A 165 -2.11 12.19 -13.47
CA LEU A 165 -2.34 10.75 -13.47
C LEU A 165 -3.74 10.37 -13.95
N ARG A 166 -4.64 11.34 -14.16
CA ARG A 166 -5.98 11.13 -14.73
C ARG A 166 -5.94 10.93 -16.24
N ASP A 167 -4.92 11.48 -16.91
CA ASP A 167 -4.76 11.39 -18.36
C ASP A 167 -4.29 10.01 -18.82
N VAL A 168 -3.95 9.12 -17.88
CA VAL A 168 -3.48 7.77 -18.17
C VAL A 168 -4.65 6.87 -18.56
N PRO A 169 -4.59 6.19 -19.71
CA PRO A 169 -5.64 5.25 -20.12
C PRO A 169 -5.87 4.16 -19.09
N ALA A 170 -7.14 3.94 -18.73
CA ALA A 170 -7.54 2.90 -17.80
C ALA A 170 -7.86 1.62 -18.60
N LEU A 171 -7.13 0.52 -18.29
CA LEU A 171 -7.32 -0.77 -18.93
C LEU A 171 -8.33 -1.60 -18.13
N SER A 172 -9.43 -2.02 -18.76
CA SER A 172 -10.44 -2.88 -18.14
C SER A 172 -9.83 -4.20 -17.68
N ALA A 173 -10.19 -4.62 -16.47
CA ALA A 173 -9.85 -5.93 -15.93
C ALA A 173 -10.96 -6.94 -16.27
N PRO A 174 -10.63 -8.19 -16.62
CA PRO A 174 -11.62 -9.25 -16.79
C PRO A 174 -12.40 -9.48 -15.49
N GLU A 175 -13.69 -9.81 -15.62
CA GLU A 175 -14.57 -10.09 -14.47
C GLU A 175 -14.01 -11.19 -13.57
N THR A 176 -13.42 -12.24 -14.17
CA THR A 176 -12.78 -13.34 -13.43
C THR A 176 -11.68 -12.86 -12.49
N MET A 177 -10.89 -11.85 -12.90
CA MET A 177 -9.84 -11.26 -12.06
C MET A 177 -10.41 -10.34 -10.98
N CYS A 178 -11.48 -9.59 -11.30
CA CYS A 178 -12.20 -8.81 -10.30
C CYS A 178 -12.77 -9.71 -9.20
N THR A 179 -13.44 -10.80 -9.57
CA THR A 179 -13.98 -11.80 -8.64
C THR A 179 -12.88 -12.47 -7.83
N ALA A 180 -11.76 -12.85 -8.46
CA ALA A 180 -10.63 -13.43 -7.74
C ALA A 180 -10.05 -12.49 -6.67
N GLN A 181 -9.88 -11.20 -7.00
CA GLN A 181 -9.39 -10.23 -6.02
C GLN A 181 -10.42 -9.95 -4.91
N GLN A 182 -11.71 -9.85 -5.24
CA GLN A 182 -12.77 -9.68 -4.25
C GLN A 182 -12.77 -10.85 -3.25
N ASN A 183 -12.71 -12.08 -3.76
CA ASN A 183 -12.60 -13.29 -2.94
C ASN A 183 -11.36 -13.26 -2.04
N LEU A 184 -10.23 -12.74 -2.53
CA LEU A 184 -9.00 -12.60 -1.72
C LEU A 184 -9.17 -11.62 -0.56
N ILE A 185 -9.82 -10.47 -0.81
CA ILE A 185 -10.11 -9.47 0.24
C ILE A 185 -11.05 -10.07 1.28
N GLU A 186 -12.11 -10.74 0.85
CA GLU A 186 -13.08 -11.39 1.73
C GLU A 186 -12.45 -12.53 2.53
N PHE A 187 -11.57 -13.31 1.91
CA PHE A 187 -10.82 -14.37 2.56
C PHE A 187 -9.92 -13.83 3.68
N GLY A 188 -9.17 -12.76 3.40
CA GLY A 188 -8.38 -12.06 4.43
C GLY A 188 -9.25 -11.54 5.58
N ALA A 189 -10.40 -10.93 5.26
CA ALA A 189 -11.34 -10.44 6.27
C ALA A 189 -12.01 -11.55 7.09
N LEU A 190 -12.25 -12.72 6.49
CA LEU A 190 -12.77 -13.89 7.19
C LEU A 190 -11.71 -14.47 8.14
N ALA A 191 -10.46 -14.58 7.69
CA ALA A 191 -9.35 -15.07 8.51
C ALA A 191 -9.11 -14.18 9.74
N ASP A 192 -9.24 -12.87 9.58
CA ASP A 192 -9.09 -11.90 10.66
C ASP A 192 -10.21 -12.00 11.70
N ARG A 193 -11.47 -12.12 11.25
CA ARG A 193 -12.64 -12.24 12.15
C ARG A 193 -12.78 -13.61 12.80
N GLN A 194 -12.32 -14.68 12.15
CA GLN A 194 -12.52 -16.06 12.57
C GLN A 194 -11.23 -16.89 12.43
N PRO A 195 -10.15 -16.58 13.17
CA PRO A 195 -8.84 -17.22 12.98
C PRO A 195 -8.83 -18.73 13.23
N SER A 196 -9.72 -19.22 14.11
CA SER A 196 -9.84 -20.65 14.42
C SER A 196 -10.73 -21.44 13.45
N ARG A 197 -11.36 -20.77 12.48
CA ARG A 197 -12.21 -21.44 11.48
C ARG A 197 -11.37 -22.42 10.68
N ARG A 198 -11.88 -23.64 10.50
CA ARG A 198 -11.26 -24.64 9.64
C ARG A 198 -11.86 -24.57 8.25
N LEU A 199 -11.01 -24.73 7.25
CA LEU A 199 -11.39 -24.83 5.85
C LEU A 199 -10.90 -26.16 5.29
N ARG A 200 -11.74 -26.76 4.45
CA ARG A 200 -11.40 -27.94 3.68
C ARG A 200 -10.48 -27.53 2.53
N TYR A 201 -9.21 -27.93 2.58
CA TYR A 201 -8.27 -27.75 1.48
C TYR A 201 -7.91 -29.14 0.92
N GLY A 202 -8.58 -29.53 -0.16
CA GLY A 202 -8.51 -30.90 -0.68
C GLY A 202 -9.13 -31.89 0.30
N THR A 203 -8.32 -32.82 0.82
CA THR A 203 -8.74 -33.86 1.78
C THR A 203 -8.47 -33.50 3.24
N VAL A 204 -7.78 -32.39 3.51
CA VAL A 204 -7.34 -31.99 4.85
C VAL A 204 -8.09 -30.74 5.29
N ASP A 205 -8.47 -30.71 6.56
CA ASP A 205 -8.99 -29.50 7.18
C ASP A 205 -7.82 -28.72 7.75
N VAL A 206 -7.63 -27.48 7.31
CA VAL A 206 -6.58 -26.58 7.80
C VAL A 206 -7.22 -25.35 8.45
N PRO A 207 -6.62 -24.76 9.49
CA PRO A 207 -7.02 -23.43 9.95
C PRO A 207 -6.97 -22.42 8.81
N ILE A 208 -7.93 -21.49 8.78
CA ILE A 208 -8.00 -20.45 7.74
C ILE A 208 -6.75 -19.58 7.71
N THR A 209 -6.10 -19.37 8.85
CA THR A 209 -4.82 -18.64 8.96
C THR A 209 -3.69 -19.38 8.24
N GLU A 210 -3.62 -20.71 8.35
CA GLU A 210 -2.62 -21.52 7.65
C GLU A 210 -2.86 -21.48 6.13
N ALA A 211 -4.12 -21.56 5.69
CA ALA A 211 -4.46 -21.40 4.28
C ALA A 211 -4.06 -20.02 3.74
N LEU A 212 -4.20 -18.97 4.56
CA LEU A 212 -3.77 -17.61 4.24
C LEU A 212 -2.24 -17.49 4.18
N ASP A 213 -1.51 -18.11 5.11
CA ASP A 213 -0.05 -18.12 5.08
C ASP A 213 0.49 -18.83 3.83
N ARG A 214 -0.13 -19.94 3.41
CA ARG A 214 0.22 -20.63 2.14
C ARG A 214 -0.02 -19.74 0.92
N LEU A 215 -1.05 -18.90 0.94
CA LEU A 215 -1.30 -17.93 -0.13
C LEU A 215 -0.21 -16.84 -0.15
N CYS A 216 0.11 -16.28 1.02
CA CYS A 216 1.20 -15.31 1.18
C CYS A 216 2.57 -15.91 0.77
N GLN A 217 2.82 -17.18 1.05
CA GLN A 217 4.02 -17.90 0.63
C GLN A 217 4.16 -17.94 -0.89
N ARG A 218 3.12 -18.41 -1.59
CA ARG A 218 3.12 -18.47 -3.06
C ARG A 218 3.38 -17.10 -3.65
N PHE A 219 2.78 -16.08 -3.03
CA PHE A 219 2.96 -14.71 -3.44
C PHE A 219 4.41 -14.20 -3.24
N ALA A 220 5.00 -14.43 -2.06
CA ALA A 220 6.39 -14.07 -1.79
C ALA A 220 7.34 -14.71 -2.80
N HIS A 221 7.11 -15.99 -3.12
CA HIS A 221 7.87 -16.70 -4.15
C HIS A 221 7.73 -16.07 -5.54
N THR A 222 6.51 -15.66 -5.94
CA THR A 222 6.29 -14.95 -7.22
C THR A 222 7.01 -13.61 -7.29
N LEU A 223 7.18 -12.92 -6.16
CA LEU A 223 7.95 -11.68 -6.09
C LEU A 223 9.48 -11.87 -6.05
N GLY A 224 9.96 -13.12 -6.03
CA GLY A 224 11.39 -13.43 -5.90
C GLY A 224 11.90 -13.37 -4.45
N HIS A 225 11.00 -13.38 -3.45
CA HIS A 225 11.37 -13.56 -2.05
C HIS A 225 11.32 -15.06 -1.73
N SER A 226 12.48 -15.72 -1.80
CA SER A 226 12.63 -17.12 -1.38
C SER A 226 12.64 -17.22 0.14
N VAL A 227 11.89 -18.18 0.70
CA VAL A 227 12.00 -18.57 2.10
C VAL A 227 13.18 -19.53 2.21
N GLU A 228 14.25 -19.16 2.90
CA GLU A 228 15.28 -20.10 3.32
C GLU A 228 14.68 -21.02 4.38
N THR A 229 14.22 -22.20 3.98
CA THR A 229 13.79 -23.26 4.89
C THR A 229 14.99 -23.78 5.69
N LYS A 230 15.12 -23.35 6.95
CA LYS A 230 15.99 -23.98 7.96
C LYS A 230 15.38 -25.31 8.46
N GLU A 231 15.24 -26.29 7.57
CA GLU A 231 14.76 -27.64 7.94
C GLU A 231 15.69 -28.78 7.49
N GLN A 232 17.00 -28.52 7.37
CA GLN A 232 17.99 -29.59 7.09
C GLN A 232 19.25 -29.54 7.97
N SER A 233 19.13 -29.13 9.23
CA SER A 233 20.24 -29.21 10.18
C SER A 233 19.83 -29.73 11.55
N GLU A 234 19.05 -30.80 11.60
CA GLU A 234 18.92 -31.69 12.77
C GLU A 234 18.76 -33.13 12.27
N ALA A 235 19.82 -33.66 11.66
CA ALA A 235 20.00 -35.09 11.41
C ALA A 235 21.49 -35.38 11.23
N VAL A 236 22.27 -35.23 12.31
CA VAL A 236 23.54 -35.96 12.55
C VAL A 236 23.61 -36.26 14.04
#